data_AF-A0AAJ6HMG1-F1
#
_entry.id   AF-A0AAJ6HMG1-F1
#
_cell.length_a   1.000
_cell.length_b   1.000
_cell.length_c   1.000
_cell.angle_alpha   90.00
_cell.angle_beta   90.00
_cell.angle_gamma   90.00
#
_symmetry.space_group_name_H-M   'P 1'
#
loop_
_entity.id
_entity.type
_entity.pdbx_description
1 polymer ?
#
loop_
_entity_poly.entity_id
_entity_poly.type
_entity_poly.pdbx_seq_one_letter_code
_entity_poly.pdbx_strand_id
1 'polypeptide(L)'
;MTLTLGPDADTFYQRGWARSATGRPRPALEDYQQALTMYRQVGDRVGEATTLTNMGHVYDNLGDRQQVLDHYHQALPVTREVGDRAGEAVIRYNIAMVRRA
;
A
#
# COMPACT_ATOMS: atom_id res chain seq x y z
N MET A 1 -20.22 13.05 26.33
CA MET A 1 -19.19 11.98 26.28
C MET A 1 -18.85 11.79 24.81
N THR A 2 -17.81 12.45 24.32
CA THR A 2 -17.33 12.24 22.94
C THR A 2 -16.52 10.96 22.94
N LEU A 3 -17.06 9.89 22.33
CA LEU A 3 -16.26 8.75 21.94
C LEU A 3 -15.26 9.26 20.90
N THR A 4 -14.03 9.51 21.31
CA THR A 4 -12.92 9.68 20.37
C THR A 4 -12.71 8.31 19.75
N LEU A 5 -13.40 8.02 18.64
CA LEU A 5 -13.06 6.90 17.78
C LEU A 5 -11.57 7.06 17.44
N GLY A 6 -10.80 5.99 17.60
CA GLY A 6 -9.38 6.00 17.25
C GLY A 6 -9.17 6.43 15.79
N PRO A 7 -7.92 6.70 15.37
CA PRO A 7 -7.62 7.03 13.99
C PRO A 7 -8.23 5.99 13.04
N ASP A 8 -8.87 6.46 11.97
CA ASP A 8 -9.43 5.63 10.91
C ASP A 8 -8.37 5.20 9.89
N ALA A 9 -8.76 4.33 8.97
CA ALA A 9 -7.89 3.79 7.93
C ALA A 9 -7.22 4.91 7.11
N ASP A 10 -7.98 5.94 6.74
CA ASP A 10 -7.50 7.08 5.97
C ASP A 10 -6.45 7.88 6.75
N THR A 11 -6.65 8.09 8.05
CA THR A 11 -5.67 8.76 8.90
C THR A 11 -4.34 8.00 8.92
N PHE A 12 -4.39 6.68 9.07
CA PHE A 12 -3.19 5.84 8.99
C PHE A 12 -2.56 5.92 7.59
N TYR A 13 -3.35 5.79 6.53
CA TYR A 13 -2.85 5.87 5.16
C TYR A 13 -2.15 7.20 4.87
N GLN A 14 -2.75 8.32 5.23
CA GLN A 14 -2.20 9.65 4.99
C GLN A 14 -0.90 9.87 5.77
N ARG A 15 -0.83 9.38 7.00
CA ARG A 15 0.39 9.45 7.81
C ARG A 15 1.50 8.56 7.23
N GLY A 16 1.14 7.37 6.74
CA GLY A 16 2.04 6.47 6.02
C GLY A 16 2.63 7.14 4.77
N TRP A 17 1.77 7.79 3.97
CA TRP A 17 2.18 8.54 2.79
C TRP A 17 3.13 9.70 3.13
N ALA A 18 2.78 10.52 4.11
CA ALA A 18 3.63 11.63 4.54
C ALA A 18 4.98 11.15 5.09
N ARG A 19 5.01 10.03 5.83
CA ARG A 19 6.24 9.42 6.33
C ARG A 19 7.11 8.85 5.21
N SER A 20 6.50 8.21 4.22
CA SER A 20 7.22 7.74 3.03
C SER A 20 7.88 8.91 2.30
N ALA A 21 7.13 10.00 2.07
CA ALA A 21 7.63 11.20 1.40
C ALA A 21 8.74 11.93 2.17
N THR A 22 8.79 11.79 3.50
CA THR A 22 9.79 12.41 4.38
C THR A 22 10.96 11.48 4.72
N GLY A 23 11.13 10.37 4.00
CA GLY A 23 12.27 9.45 4.19
C GLY A 23 12.19 8.64 5.48
N ARG A 24 10.98 8.36 5.96
CA ARG A 24 10.72 7.54 7.16
C ARG A 24 10.04 6.23 6.78
N PRO A 25 10.74 5.31 6.10
CA PRO A 25 10.12 4.13 5.49
C PRO A 25 9.55 3.14 6.52
N ARG A 26 10.25 2.89 7.65
CA ARG A 26 9.72 1.97 8.68
C ARG A 26 8.44 2.50 9.34
N PRO A 27 8.40 3.75 9.84
CA PRO A 27 7.13 4.33 10.33
C PRO A 27 6.02 4.41 9.27
N ALA A 28 6.38 4.54 7.98
CA ALA A 28 5.40 4.53 6.89
C ALA A 28 4.76 3.15 6.72
N LEU A 29 5.57 2.09 6.72
CA LEU A 29 5.09 0.70 6.63
C LEU A 29 4.20 0.31 7.81
N GLU A 30 4.52 0.76 9.03
CA GLU A 30 3.67 0.54 10.21
C GLU A 30 2.28 1.17 10.02
N ASP A 31 2.23 2.40 9.54
CA ASP A 31 0.97 3.10 9.27
C ASP A 31 0.19 2.44 8.14
N TYR A 32 0.85 2.09 7.03
CA TYR A 32 0.21 1.38 5.94
C TYR A 32 -0.32 0.01 6.37
N GLN A 33 0.37 -0.71 7.25
CA GLN A 33 -0.13 -1.99 7.75
C GLN A 33 -1.40 -1.83 8.59
N GLN A 34 -1.51 -0.76 9.40
CA GLN A 34 -2.73 -0.44 10.15
C GLN A 34 -3.87 -0.09 9.19
N ALA A 35 -3.62 0.79 8.20
CA ALA A 35 -4.60 1.16 7.18
C ALA A 35 -5.09 -0.06 6.39
N LEU A 36 -4.17 -0.90 5.90
CA LEU A 36 -4.46 -2.13 5.16
C LEU A 36 -5.37 -3.07 5.95
N THR A 37 -5.10 -3.23 7.25
CA THR A 37 -5.91 -4.08 8.13
C THR A 37 -7.33 -3.55 8.25
N MET A 38 -7.49 -2.24 8.41
CA MET A 38 -8.80 -1.60 8.52
C MET A 38 -9.57 -1.62 7.19
N TYR A 39 -8.94 -1.30 6.06
CA TYR A 39 -9.57 -1.39 4.74
C TYR A 39 -10.08 -2.80 4.43
N ARG A 40 -9.28 -3.83 4.75
CA ARG A 40 -9.71 -5.23 4.65
C ARG A 40 -10.91 -5.56 5.54
N GLN A 41 -10.94 -5.05 6.77
CA GLN A 41 -12.04 -5.30 7.71
C GLN A 41 -13.37 -4.70 7.24
N VAL A 42 -13.33 -3.51 6.63
CA VAL A 42 -14.54 -2.82 6.14
C VAL A 42 -14.88 -3.12 4.69
N GLY A 43 -14.05 -3.91 3.99
CA GLY A 43 -14.24 -4.28 2.60
C GLY A 43 -13.91 -3.18 1.60
N ASP A 44 -13.12 -2.18 1.97
CA ASP A 44 -12.65 -1.14 1.06
C ASP A 44 -11.49 -1.66 0.19
N ARG A 45 -11.84 -2.17 -0.99
CA ARG A 45 -10.89 -2.74 -1.95
C ARG A 45 -10.03 -1.67 -2.63
N VAL A 46 -10.51 -0.43 -2.75
CA VAL A 46 -9.73 0.67 -3.35
C VAL A 46 -8.62 1.11 -2.38
N GLY A 47 -8.97 1.29 -1.11
CA GLY A 47 -8.01 1.58 -0.05
C GLY A 47 -6.97 0.46 0.13
N GLU A 48 -7.40 -0.80 0.07
CA GLU A 48 -6.51 -1.96 0.10
C GLU A 48 -5.51 -1.98 -1.07
N ALA A 49 -5.98 -1.86 -2.31
CA ALA A 49 -5.11 -1.88 -3.49
C ALA A 49 -4.07 -0.75 -3.47
N THR A 50 -4.50 0.45 -3.10
CA THR A 50 -3.65 1.64 -3.03
C THR A 50 -2.60 1.48 -1.94
N THR A 51 -2.98 0.96 -0.78
CA THR A 51 -2.07 0.75 0.35
C THR A 51 -1.00 -0.30 0.02
N LEU A 52 -1.38 -1.44 -0.57
CA LEU A 52 -0.45 -2.48 -0.99
C LEU A 52 0.55 -1.97 -2.03
N THR A 53 0.07 -1.19 -3.01
CA THR A 53 0.93 -0.58 -4.04
C THR A 53 1.96 0.37 -3.40
N ASN A 54 1.52 1.20 -2.45
CA ASN A 54 2.42 2.11 -1.75
C ASN A 54 3.44 1.37 -0.87
N MET A 55 3.05 0.30 -0.17
CA MET A 55 4.00 -0.53 0.59
C MET A 55 5.07 -1.12 -0.35
N GLY A 56 4.69 -1.60 -1.53
CA GLY A 56 5.63 -2.03 -2.57
C GLY A 56 6.64 -0.93 -2.95
N HIS A 57 6.18 0.31 -3.15
CA HIS A 57 7.07 1.45 -3.39
C HIS A 57 8.01 1.75 -2.21
N VAL A 58 7.55 1.63 -0.97
CA VAL A 58 8.42 1.84 0.20
C VAL A 58 9.52 0.79 0.25
N TYR A 59 9.20 -0.49 -0.02
CA TYR A 59 10.20 -1.55 -0.07
C TYR A 59 11.18 -1.40 -1.25
N ASP A 60 10.72 -0.86 -2.37
CA ASP A 60 11.57 -0.59 -3.53
C ASP A 60 12.64 0.46 -3.19
N ASN A 61 12.24 1.53 -2.50
CA ASN A 61 13.16 2.54 -1.97
C ASN A 61 14.15 1.98 -0.93
N LEU A 62 13.80 0.88 -0.25
CA LEU A 62 14.67 0.17 0.69
C LEU A 62 15.58 -0.87 0.01
N GLY A 63 15.36 -1.17 -1.28
CA GLY A 63 16.07 -2.21 -2.02
C GLY A 63 15.64 -3.64 -1.70
N ASP A 64 14.52 -3.83 -0.99
CA ASP A 64 14.02 -5.17 -0.63
C ASP A 64 13.12 -5.73 -1.74
N ARG A 65 13.77 -6.28 -2.77
CA ARG A 65 13.09 -6.81 -3.96
C ARG A 65 12.04 -7.87 -3.65
N GLN A 66 12.26 -8.70 -2.63
CA GLN A 66 11.31 -9.75 -2.27
C GLN A 66 10.01 -9.11 -1.78
N GLN A 67 10.11 -8.17 -0.84
CA GLN A 67 8.94 -7.48 -0.30
C GLN A 67 8.22 -6.63 -1.36
N VAL A 68 8.95 -6.03 -2.30
CA VAL A 68 8.32 -5.32 -3.44
C VAL A 68 7.40 -6.25 -4.23
N LEU A 69 7.91 -7.42 -4.62
CA LEU A 69 7.16 -8.40 -5.40
C LEU A 69 5.96 -8.93 -4.62
N ASP A 70 6.13 -9.24 -3.34
CA ASP A 70 5.06 -9.76 -2.48
C ASP A 70 3.88 -8.77 -2.42
N HIS A 71 4.15 -7.48 -2.19
CA HIS A 71 3.11 -6.46 -2.09
C HIS A 71 2.43 -6.17 -3.44
N TYR A 72 3.20 -6.13 -4.54
CA TYR A 72 2.62 -5.95 -5.88
C TYR A 72 1.79 -7.15 -6.34
N HIS A 73 2.18 -8.39 -6.00
CA HIS A 73 1.35 -9.56 -6.27
C HIS A 73 0.08 -9.60 -5.44
N GLN A 74 0.11 -9.09 -4.21
CA GLN A 74 -1.11 -8.90 -3.42
C GLN A 74 -2.01 -7.80 -4.00
N ALA A 75 -1.45 -6.69 -4.46
CA ALA A 75 -2.22 -5.56 -5.02
C ALA A 75 -2.93 -5.94 -6.33
N LEU A 76 -2.25 -6.65 -7.23
CA LEU A 76 -2.73 -6.94 -8.59
C LEU A 76 -4.16 -7.54 -8.67
N PRO A 77 -4.54 -8.59 -7.92
CA PRO A 77 -5.90 -9.11 -7.93
C PRO A 77 -6.93 -8.11 -7.36
N VAL A 78 -6.55 -7.32 -6.36
CA VAL A 78 -7.44 -6.31 -5.75
C VAL A 78 -7.71 -5.18 -6.75
N THR A 79 -6.66 -4.67 -7.39
CA THR A 79 -6.75 -3.63 -8.42
C THR A 79 -7.62 -4.07 -9.60
N ARG A 80 -7.56 -5.35 -9.98
CA ARG A 80 -8.44 -5.94 -11.00
C ARG A 80 -9.90 -5.98 -10.57
N GLU A 81 -10.16 -6.37 -9.33
CA GLU A 81 -11.50 -6.46 -8.77
C GLU A 81 -12.21 -5.09 -8.77
N VAL A 82 -11.48 -4.03 -8.42
CA VAL A 82 -12.01 -2.65 -8.45
C VAL A 82 -12.04 -2.03 -9.85
N GLY A 83 -11.57 -2.75 -10.88
CA GLY A 83 -11.60 -2.30 -12.27
C GLY A 83 -10.56 -1.23 -12.63
N ASP A 84 -9.56 -0.97 -11.79
CA ASP A 84 -8.52 0.03 -12.05
C ASP A 84 -7.46 -0.49 -13.03
N ARG A 85 -7.72 -0.28 -14.32
CA ARG A 85 -6.82 -0.72 -15.40
C ARG A 85 -5.50 0.05 -15.43
N ALA A 86 -5.49 1.29 -14.99
CA ALA A 86 -4.28 2.11 -14.96
C ALA A 86 -3.35 1.60 -13.85
N GLY A 87 -3.89 1.38 -12.64
CA GLY A 87 -3.17 0.77 -11.53
C GLY A 87 -2.64 -0.62 -11.89
N GLU A 88 -3.43 -1.46 -12.57
CA GLU A 88 -2.99 -2.79 -12.99
C GLU A 88 -1.76 -2.70 -13.91
N ALA A 89 -1.76 -1.78 -14.88
CA ALA A 89 -0.65 -1.58 -15.79
C ALA A 89 0.62 -1.12 -15.05
N VAL A 90 0.47 -0.19 -14.10
CA VAL A 90 1.59 0.31 -13.27
C VAL A 90 2.18 -0.82 -12.43
N ILE A 91 1.36 -1.61 -11.73
CA ILE A 91 1.84 -2.73 -10.91
C ILE A 91 2.60 -3.75 -11.77
N ARG A 92 2.06 -4.09 -12.95
CA ARG A 92 2.72 -5.02 -13.89
C ARG A 92 4.07 -4.48 -14.39
N TYR A 93 4.13 -3.20 -14.71
CA TYR A 93 5.37 -2.54 -15.11
C TYR A 93 6.41 -2.61 -13.98
N ASN A 94 6.03 -2.28 -12.74
CA ASN A 94 6.95 -2.31 -11.60
C ASN A 94 7.45 -3.73 -11.30
N ILE A 95 6.58 -4.76 -11.35
CA ILE A 95 7.01 -6.17 -11.21
C ILE A 95 8.05 -6.54 -12.30
N ALA A 96 7.83 -6.12 -13.54
CA ALA A 96 8.76 -6.40 -14.63
C ALA A 96 10.11 -5.70 -14.42
N MET A 97 10.12 -4.47 -13.89
CA MET A 97 11.34 -3.74 -13.56
C MET A 97 12.14 -4.44 -12.46
N VAL A 98 11.49 -4.84 -11.36
CA VAL A 98 12.14 -5.51 -10.22
C VAL A 98 12.77 -6.85 -10.63
N ARG A 99 12.11 -7.59 -11.52
CA ARG A 99 12.62 -8.89 -12.01
C ARG A 99 13.80 -8.77 -12.97
N ARG A 100 14.04 -7.60 -13.56
CA ARG A 100 15.11 -7.36 -14.55
C ARG A 100 16.39 -6.81 -13.92
N ALA A 101 16.34 -6.37 -12.66
CA ALA A 101 17.44 -5.73 -11.93
C ALA A 101 18.18 -6.70 -11.01
#